data_AF-A0A7X4IZY3-F1
#
_entry.id   AF-A0A7X4IZY3-F1
#
_cell.length_a   1.000
_cell.length_b   1.000
_cell.length_c   1.000
_cell.angle_alpha   90.00
_cell.angle_beta   90.00
_cell.angle_gamma   90.00
#
_symmetry.space_group_name_H-M   'P 1'
#
loop_
_entity.id
_entity.type
_entity.pdbx_description
1 polymer ?
#
loop_
_entity_poly.entity_id
_entity_poly.type
_entity_poly.pdbx_seq_one_letter_code
_entity_poly.pdbx_strand_id
1 'polypeptide(L)'
;MTNASSPGLRPGVIAAIGLRAWLRVCGGQGGGRSGIKIVSPDAPSTLPERLAARGSVAGRVLPGSVPRVASEPGGALLQPRSPWMKPPAQWERRGRGVAGAGLALAATGLLAATVLRPEPGVRHFAESTGSAHRQDAREFAGSEACRDCHSEQYAEWEGSTHGKAGGEPGPETVIAPFEGSPIRFADAVVTPLVDDEGRYVFVVERDGRPAERFVVSGVIGRGHMVGGGTQGFMTRHADGTERFLPFDYSTDADIWFCNTAFVGGFWVPGADRAALRADAGWLPVTEEMRLTECGDWPPVRILGTNRRFANCQNCHGSQVEVEYRPELARYETRFTTLRINCESCHGPAQAHVEWARRGGGAVGGQGADSGEAALTRSTRLPSLDTLDTDASLAVCFQCHALKRAVGDGGPGDDYSLGLPLIGDSPYLPDGRIATFGYQQTHRSSACYLFGSMTCVDCHDPHSQGYRDVFGNALQGRFDDGQCTGCHAAIAEAPERHSFHPAGSPGAACTSCHMPYMQHPELTDNIPYGRSDHTISIPRPGTDEELGLRSACARCHREMSVA
;
A
#
# COMPACT_ATOMS: atom_id res chain seq x y z
N MET A 1 -68.68 -37.36 13.61
CA MET A 1 -68.34 -38.32 12.53
C MET A 1 -66.81 -38.47 12.58
N THR A 2 -66.26 -39.31 13.47
CA THR A 2 -65.77 -40.72 13.24
C THR A 2 -64.75 -40.76 12.10
N ASN A 3 -63.49 -41.22 12.19
CA ASN A 3 -62.79 -42.26 12.98
C ASN A 3 -61.25 -41.96 12.94
N ALA A 4 -60.47 -42.09 14.03
CA ALA A 4 -59.66 -43.27 14.43
C ALA A 4 -58.77 -43.86 13.29
N SER A 5 -57.43 -43.96 13.41
CA SER A 5 -56.72 -44.95 14.25
C SER A 5 -55.19 -44.71 14.29
N SER A 6 -54.56 -44.89 15.45
CA SER A 6 -53.12 -45.24 15.64
C SER A 6 -53.01 -46.77 15.89
N PRO A 7 -51.83 -47.46 15.97
CA PRO A 7 -50.66 -47.24 16.85
C PRO A 7 -49.30 -47.52 16.14
N GLY A 8 -48.07 -47.45 16.67
CA GLY A 8 -47.48 -47.16 17.98
C GLY A 8 -46.10 -47.88 18.06
N LEU A 9 -45.05 -47.22 18.55
CA LEU A 9 -44.01 -47.74 19.48
C LEU A 9 -42.88 -46.70 19.67
N ARG A 10 -42.46 -46.53 20.92
CA ARG A 10 -41.59 -45.49 21.56
C ARG A 10 -40.28 -46.14 22.07
N PRO A 11 -39.42 -45.53 22.93
CA PRO A 11 -39.01 -44.12 23.18
C PRO A 11 -37.47 -43.92 23.30
N GLY A 12 -37.03 -42.65 23.41
CA GLY A 12 -35.69 -42.30 23.90
C GLY A 12 -35.40 -40.78 24.06
N VAL A 13 -36.10 -40.12 25.00
CA VAL A 13 -35.66 -39.01 25.92
C VAL A 13 -34.92 -37.80 25.28
N ILE A 14 -35.59 -36.65 25.02
CA ILE A 14 -35.82 -35.43 25.89
C ILE A 14 -34.55 -34.57 26.05
N ALA A 15 -34.53 -33.23 25.93
CA ALA A 15 -35.46 -32.20 25.45
C ALA A 15 -34.76 -30.81 25.50
N ALA A 16 -35.28 -29.89 24.66
CA ALA A 16 -35.58 -28.46 24.90
C ALA A 16 -34.43 -27.50 25.29
N ILE A 17 -34.05 -26.54 24.42
CA ILE A 17 -34.74 -25.26 24.06
C ILE A 17 -34.71 -24.23 25.21
N GLY A 18 -34.16 -23.04 24.92
CA GLY A 18 -34.31 -21.87 25.77
C GLY A 18 -33.66 -20.59 25.25
N LEU A 19 -34.09 -20.10 24.08
CA LEU A 19 -33.83 -18.74 23.61
C LEU A 19 -34.71 -17.75 24.43
N ARG A 20 -34.12 -16.75 25.10
CA ARG A 20 -34.85 -15.55 25.55
C ARG A 20 -33.95 -14.31 25.50
N ALA A 21 -34.48 -13.30 24.80
CA ALA A 21 -34.01 -11.92 24.74
C ALA A 21 -34.28 -11.16 26.03
N TRP A 22 -33.46 -10.13 26.34
CA TRP A 22 -33.84 -8.99 27.19
C TRP A 22 -33.13 -7.71 26.73
N LEU A 23 -33.95 -6.71 26.39
CA LEU A 23 -33.65 -5.27 26.40
C LEU A 23 -33.88 -4.74 27.82
N ARG A 24 -32.99 -3.88 28.36
CA ARG A 24 -33.29 -2.53 28.92
C ARG A 24 -32.19 -1.92 29.81
N VAL A 25 -31.88 -0.66 29.46
CA VAL A 25 -31.84 0.56 30.31
C VAL A 25 -30.54 0.93 31.07
N CYS A 26 -30.15 2.18 30.80
CA CYS A 26 -29.19 3.06 31.45
C CYS A 26 -29.33 3.18 32.97
N GLY A 27 -28.20 3.40 33.65
CA GLY A 27 -28.15 4.19 34.88
C GLY A 27 -27.18 3.68 35.95
N GLY A 28 -26.09 4.44 36.17
CA GLY A 28 -25.60 4.73 37.52
C GLY A 28 -24.49 3.87 38.12
N GLN A 29 -23.30 4.48 38.19
CA GLN A 29 -22.32 4.49 39.29
C GLN A 29 -21.84 3.18 39.94
N GLY A 30 -20.50 3.09 40.08
CA GLY A 30 -19.90 2.59 41.32
C GLY A 30 -18.75 1.61 41.17
N GLY A 31 -17.54 2.16 41.27
CA GLY A 31 -16.22 1.55 41.53
C GLY A 31 -16.09 0.07 41.89
N GLY A 32 -15.07 -0.55 41.30
CA GLY A 32 -14.53 -1.84 41.74
C GLY A 32 -13.23 -2.16 41.02
N ARG A 33 -12.11 -1.87 41.66
CA ARG A 33 -10.73 -2.14 41.20
C ARG A 33 -10.51 -3.65 41.00
N SER A 34 -9.96 -4.03 39.84
CA SER A 34 -9.09 -5.20 39.71
C SER A 34 -8.07 -4.94 38.61
N GLY A 35 -6.83 -4.66 39.02
CA GLY A 35 -5.72 -4.40 38.11
C GLY A 35 -5.30 -5.65 37.36
N ILE A 36 -5.40 -5.59 36.04
CA ILE A 36 -4.67 -6.48 35.13
C ILE A 36 -3.46 -5.67 34.67
N LYS A 37 -2.27 -6.07 35.14
CA LYS A 37 -1.00 -5.53 34.65
C LYS A 37 -0.80 -6.04 33.23
N ILE A 38 -0.93 -5.15 32.24
CA ILE A 38 -0.38 -5.35 30.90
C ILE A 38 1.15 -5.23 31.05
N VAL A 39 1.86 -6.32 30.79
CA VAL A 39 3.33 -6.36 30.77
C VAL A 39 3.75 -6.00 29.35
N SER A 40 4.42 -4.84 29.19
CA SER A 40 5.13 -4.47 27.97
C SER A 40 6.24 -5.49 27.66
N PRO A 41 6.44 -5.92 26.41
CA PRO A 41 7.68 -6.53 25.99
C PRO A 41 8.59 -5.47 25.36
N ASP A 42 9.29 -4.70 26.20
CA ASP A 42 10.51 -4.00 25.81
C ASP A 42 11.70 -4.85 26.25
N ALA A 43 12.37 -5.51 25.29
CA ALA A 43 13.75 -5.94 25.45
C ALA A 43 14.45 -5.99 24.08
N PRO A 44 15.57 -5.25 23.91
CA PRO A 44 16.35 -5.26 22.67
C PRO A 44 17.19 -6.54 22.58
N SER A 45 17.18 -7.19 21.42
CA SER A 45 18.08 -8.31 21.12
C SER A 45 19.49 -7.79 20.86
N THR A 46 20.37 -7.89 21.85
CA THR A 46 21.81 -7.66 21.72
C THR A 46 22.48 -8.82 20.95
N LEU A 47 23.11 -8.52 19.82
CA LEU A 47 24.08 -9.40 19.16
C LEU A 47 25.39 -9.48 19.98
N PRO A 48 26.07 -10.64 20.09
CA PRO A 48 27.32 -10.73 20.81
C PRO A 48 28.52 -10.32 19.93
N GLU A 49 29.32 -9.40 20.45
CA GLU A 49 30.69 -9.12 20.03
C GLU A 49 31.58 -10.38 20.18
N ARG A 50 32.39 -10.68 19.15
CA ARG A 50 33.68 -11.38 19.34
C ARG A 50 34.76 -10.82 18.41
N LEU A 51 35.65 -10.07 19.04
CA LEU A 51 37.12 -10.14 19.00
C LEU A 51 37.85 -10.18 17.64
N ALA A 52 38.50 -9.05 17.37
CA ALA A 52 39.66 -8.91 16.50
C ALA A 52 40.91 -9.65 17.03
N ALA A 53 41.63 -10.33 16.14
CA ALA A 53 43.07 -10.57 16.27
C ALA A 53 43.73 -10.79 14.89
N ARG A 54 44.37 -9.70 14.43
CA ARG A 54 45.58 -9.54 13.59
C ARG A 54 46.11 -10.72 12.74
N GLY A 55 46.35 -10.41 11.47
CA GLY A 55 47.35 -11.07 10.62
C GLY A 55 47.58 -10.30 9.31
N SER A 56 48.55 -9.39 9.30
CA SER A 56 48.99 -8.63 8.12
C SER A 56 49.79 -9.50 7.15
N VAL A 57 49.50 -9.46 5.85
CA VAL A 57 50.51 -9.64 4.81
C VAL A 57 50.19 -8.72 3.63
N ALA A 58 51.15 -7.86 3.32
CA ALA A 58 51.18 -6.96 2.17
C ALA A 58 51.48 -7.72 0.86
N GLY A 59 50.90 -7.27 -0.26
CA GLY A 59 51.20 -7.85 -1.58
C GLY A 59 50.64 -7.05 -2.75
N ARG A 60 51.46 -6.10 -3.20
CA ARG A 60 51.44 -5.29 -4.46
C ARG A 60 50.48 -5.68 -5.59
N VAL A 61 49.82 -4.64 -6.09
CA VAL A 61 49.26 -4.50 -7.46
C VAL A 61 50.39 -4.36 -8.49
N LEU A 62 50.30 -5.08 -9.63
CA LEU A 62 50.68 -4.60 -10.97
C LEU A 62 49.86 -5.35 -12.07
N PRO A 63 49.58 -4.71 -13.22
CA PRO A 63 48.60 -5.16 -14.22
C PRO A 63 49.25 -5.90 -15.41
N GLY A 64 48.47 -6.69 -16.16
CA GLY A 64 48.97 -7.25 -17.42
C GLY A 64 48.01 -8.18 -18.19
N SER A 65 47.64 -7.70 -19.38
CA SER A 65 47.42 -8.44 -20.64
C SER A 65 46.25 -9.41 -20.78
N VAL A 66 45.29 -8.95 -21.59
CA VAL A 66 44.40 -9.71 -22.48
C VAL A 66 45.20 -10.61 -23.42
N PRO A 67 44.65 -11.79 -23.79
CA PRO A 67 44.75 -12.24 -25.17
C PRO A 67 43.38 -12.60 -25.78
N ARG A 68 43.09 -12.02 -26.94
CA ARG A 68 42.27 -12.65 -27.98
C ARG A 68 43.06 -13.83 -28.56
N VAL A 69 42.39 -14.86 -29.06
CA VAL A 69 42.47 -15.32 -30.46
C VAL A 69 41.62 -16.57 -30.72
N ALA A 70 40.94 -16.49 -31.86
CA ALA A 70 40.51 -17.52 -32.82
C ALA A 70 39.33 -18.46 -32.56
N SER A 71 38.65 -18.62 -33.70
CA SER A 71 37.41 -19.27 -34.04
C SER A 71 37.64 -20.63 -34.72
N GLU A 72 36.67 -21.54 -34.49
CA GLU A 72 36.18 -22.66 -35.36
C GLU A 72 37.06 -23.92 -35.56
N PRO A 73 36.50 -25.07 -36.01
CA PRO A 73 35.19 -25.70 -35.70
C PRO A 73 35.29 -27.25 -35.47
N GLY A 74 34.19 -27.88 -35.02
CA GLY A 74 33.89 -29.29 -35.36
C GLY A 74 33.75 -30.32 -34.23
N GLY A 75 32.50 -30.71 -33.95
CA GLY A 75 32.04 -32.10 -33.77
C GLY A 75 32.56 -32.96 -32.61
N ALA A 76 31.70 -33.27 -31.64
CA ALA A 76 31.16 -34.63 -31.44
C ALA A 76 30.27 -34.71 -30.19
N LEU A 77 29.10 -35.28 -30.42
CA LEU A 77 28.09 -35.82 -29.52
C LEU A 77 28.63 -36.45 -28.22
N LEU A 78 27.93 -36.21 -27.10
CA LEU A 78 27.60 -37.22 -26.08
C LEU A 78 26.46 -36.70 -25.18
N GLN A 79 25.30 -37.35 -25.26
CA GLN A 79 24.18 -37.20 -24.31
C GLN A 79 24.30 -38.23 -23.18
N PRO A 80 23.71 -37.93 -22.00
CA PRO A 80 23.02 -38.94 -21.22
C PRO A 80 21.55 -38.57 -20.94
N ARG A 81 20.67 -39.32 -21.62
CA ARG A 81 19.40 -39.93 -21.20
C ARG A 81 18.78 -39.47 -19.86
N SER A 82 17.57 -38.90 -19.94
CA SER A 82 16.50 -39.11 -18.95
C SER A 82 15.26 -39.74 -19.64
N PRO A 83 14.56 -40.70 -19.01
CA PRO A 83 13.29 -41.23 -19.48
C PRO A 83 12.12 -40.38 -18.96
N TRP A 84 10.92 -40.62 -19.50
CA TRP A 84 9.61 -40.04 -19.08
C TRP A 84 9.12 -38.78 -19.83
N MET A 85 8.58 -38.99 -21.03
CA MET A 85 7.17 -38.75 -21.41
C MET A 85 7.05 -38.50 -22.93
N LYS A 86 6.24 -39.34 -23.59
CA LYS A 86 5.95 -39.25 -25.03
C LYS A 86 4.81 -38.24 -25.27
N PRO A 87 4.89 -37.34 -26.27
CA PRO A 87 3.73 -36.61 -26.75
C PRO A 87 2.86 -37.51 -27.64
N PRO A 88 1.51 -37.36 -27.64
CA PRO A 88 0.65 -38.15 -28.51
C PRO A 88 0.74 -37.73 -29.98
N ALA A 89 0.37 -38.70 -30.81
CA ALA A 89 0.66 -38.84 -32.21
C ALA A 89 0.09 -37.75 -33.14
N GLN A 90 0.88 -37.46 -34.17
CA GLN A 90 0.49 -36.76 -35.39
C GLN A 90 -0.51 -37.63 -36.16
N TRP A 91 -1.68 -37.08 -36.50
CA TRP A 91 -2.65 -37.74 -37.37
C TRP A 91 -2.40 -37.33 -38.83
N GLU A 92 -2.24 -38.34 -39.68
CA GLU A 92 -2.04 -38.21 -41.12
C GLU A 92 -3.31 -37.79 -41.85
N ARG A 93 -3.14 -36.91 -42.84
CA ARG A 93 -4.18 -36.51 -43.80
C ARG A 93 -4.69 -37.72 -44.58
N ARG A 94 -6.00 -37.95 -44.54
CA ARG A 94 -6.75 -38.56 -45.66
C ARG A 94 -7.94 -37.68 -46.00
N GLY A 95 -7.91 -37.13 -47.22
CA GLY A 95 -9.02 -36.34 -47.76
C GLY A 95 -10.20 -37.21 -48.16
N ARG A 96 -11.41 -36.70 -47.91
CA ARG A 96 -12.66 -37.05 -48.59
C ARG A 96 -13.70 -35.94 -48.37
N GLY A 97 -14.17 -35.36 -49.47
CA GLY A 97 -15.58 -35.00 -49.70
C GLY A 97 -16.28 -33.95 -48.84
N VAL A 98 -16.38 -32.75 -49.41
CA VAL A 98 -17.52 -31.79 -49.39
C VAL A 98 -18.76 -32.19 -48.56
N ALA A 99 -19.05 -31.42 -47.50
CA ALA A 99 -20.35 -30.82 -47.16
C ALA A 99 -20.31 -30.29 -45.70
N GLY A 100 -20.62 -29.00 -45.48
CA GLY A 100 -20.85 -28.47 -44.13
C GLY A 100 -20.18 -27.13 -43.80
N ALA A 101 -20.19 -26.16 -44.72
CA ALA A 101 -19.95 -24.76 -44.36
C ALA A 101 -21.19 -24.24 -43.62
N GLY A 102 -21.15 -24.20 -42.28
CA GLY A 102 -22.28 -23.66 -41.51
C GLY A 102 -22.09 -23.51 -39.98
N LEU A 103 -21.07 -24.12 -39.36
CA LEU A 103 -20.99 -24.18 -37.89
C LEU A 103 -19.61 -23.81 -37.29
N ALA A 104 -18.77 -23.08 -38.02
CA ALA A 104 -17.43 -22.69 -37.57
C ALA A 104 -17.29 -21.19 -37.18
N LEU A 105 -18.39 -20.42 -37.15
CA LEU A 105 -18.38 -19.01 -36.73
C LEU A 105 -18.97 -18.78 -35.33
N ALA A 106 -19.60 -19.80 -34.71
CA ALA A 106 -20.16 -19.67 -33.36
C ALA A 106 -19.19 -20.09 -32.23
N ALA A 107 -18.20 -20.94 -32.51
CA ALA A 107 -17.26 -21.45 -31.50
C ALA A 107 -16.07 -20.51 -31.22
N THR A 108 -15.67 -19.69 -32.20
CA THR A 108 -14.67 -18.63 -32.01
C THR A 108 -15.23 -17.39 -31.31
N GLY A 109 -16.55 -17.17 -31.37
CA GLY A 109 -17.24 -16.09 -30.64
C GLY A 109 -17.35 -16.35 -29.13
N LEU A 110 -17.49 -17.61 -28.70
CA LEU A 110 -17.63 -17.95 -27.28
C LEU A 110 -16.30 -17.97 -26.50
N LEU A 111 -15.18 -18.25 -27.16
CA LEU A 111 -13.84 -18.20 -26.56
C LEU A 111 -13.30 -16.75 -26.46
N ALA A 112 -13.68 -15.86 -27.38
CA ALA A 112 -13.36 -14.44 -27.24
C ALA A 112 -14.17 -13.74 -26.13
N ALA A 113 -15.38 -14.22 -25.84
CA ALA A 113 -16.25 -13.66 -24.80
C ALA A 113 -15.88 -14.08 -23.36
N THR A 114 -15.02 -15.09 -23.18
CA THR A 114 -14.54 -15.51 -21.84
C THR A 114 -13.19 -14.90 -21.46
N VAL A 115 -12.41 -14.42 -22.45
CA VAL A 115 -11.13 -13.72 -22.23
C VAL A 115 -11.31 -12.19 -22.12
N LEU A 116 -12.42 -11.65 -22.63
CA LEU A 116 -12.79 -10.24 -22.51
C LEU A 116 -13.97 -10.08 -21.55
N ARG A 117 -13.77 -10.39 -20.27
CA ARG A 117 -14.64 -9.83 -19.24
C ARG A 117 -14.37 -8.32 -19.21
N PRO A 118 -15.38 -7.44 -19.38
CA PRO A 118 -15.18 -6.02 -19.15
C PRO A 118 -14.68 -5.82 -17.71
N GLU A 119 -13.63 -5.02 -17.55
CA GLU A 119 -13.12 -4.60 -16.25
C GLU A 119 -14.29 -4.09 -15.38
N PRO A 120 -14.51 -4.64 -14.18
CA PRO A 120 -15.39 -4.03 -13.19
C PRO A 120 -14.70 -2.78 -12.67
N GLY A 121 -14.92 -1.67 -13.37
CA GLY A 121 -14.27 -0.39 -13.09
C GLY A 121 -14.76 0.75 -13.97
N VAL A 122 -15.36 0.44 -15.13
CA VAL A 122 -16.06 1.46 -15.91
C VAL A 122 -17.52 1.46 -15.46
N ARG A 123 -17.84 2.22 -14.42
CA ARG A 123 -19.20 2.72 -14.28
C ARG A 123 -19.55 3.40 -15.59
N HIS A 124 -20.70 3.05 -16.17
CA HIS A 124 -21.21 3.68 -17.38
C HIS A 124 -21.01 5.19 -17.28
N PHE A 125 -20.33 5.78 -18.26
CA PHE A 125 -20.39 7.22 -18.53
C PHE A 125 -21.84 7.56 -18.86
N ALA A 126 -22.67 7.72 -17.83
CA ALA A 126 -23.84 8.55 -17.94
C ALA A 126 -23.29 9.95 -18.19
N GLU A 127 -23.69 10.56 -19.29
CA GLU A 127 -23.38 11.95 -19.62
C GLU A 127 -23.94 12.88 -18.53
N SER A 128 -23.23 13.02 -17.41
CA SER A 128 -23.40 14.13 -16.49
C SER A 128 -22.70 15.33 -17.11
N THR A 129 -23.37 15.94 -18.08
CA THR A 129 -23.05 17.31 -18.48
C THR A 129 -23.35 18.24 -17.30
N GLY A 130 -22.37 18.46 -16.44
CA GLY A 130 -22.50 19.42 -15.36
C GLY A 130 -21.44 19.28 -14.28
N SER A 131 -20.56 20.29 -14.18
CA SER A 131 -19.73 20.63 -13.02
C SER A 131 -18.84 19.50 -12.47
N ALA A 132 -17.51 19.68 -12.53
CA ALA A 132 -16.62 18.98 -11.60
C ALA A 132 -17.23 19.05 -10.18
N HIS A 133 -17.46 17.89 -9.57
CA HIS A 133 -18.08 17.81 -8.25
C HIS A 133 -17.07 18.36 -7.25
N ARG A 134 -17.14 19.67 -6.98
CA ARG A 134 -16.49 20.28 -5.82
C ARG A 134 -17.02 19.56 -4.59
N GLN A 135 -16.13 19.02 -3.76
CA GLN A 135 -16.57 18.46 -2.50
C GLN A 135 -16.84 19.62 -1.56
N ASP A 136 -18.07 19.68 -1.04
CA ASP A 136 -18.40 20.70 -0.05
C ASP A 136 -17.83 20.25 1.29
N ALA A 137 -16.90 21.02 1.85
CA ALA A 137 -16.32 20.73 3.17
C ALA A 137 -17.40 20.51 4.26
N ARG A 138 -18.62 21.03 4.07
CA ARG A 138 -19.76 20.82 4.96
C ARG A 138 -20.34 19.40 4.92
N GLU A 139 -19.99 18.58 3.92
CA GLU A 139 -20.41 17.17 3.84
C GLU A 139 -19.55 16.26 4.73
N PHE A 140 -18.43 16.75 5.24
CA PHE A 140 -17.51 16.02 6.10
C PHE A 140 -17.64 16.44 7.57
N ALA A 141 -17.70 15.46 8.46
CA ALA A 141 -17.90 15.67 9.89
C ALA A 141 -16.59 15.65 10.72
N GLY A 142 -15.52 15.08 10.16
CA GLY A 142 -14.28 14.76 10.88
C GLY A 142 -14.41 13.50 11.74
N SER A 143 -13.28 12.83 11.98
CA SER A 143 -13.24 11.58 12.76
C SER A 143 -13.71 11.76 14.21
N GLU A 144 -13.52 12.95 14.79
CA GLU A 144 -13.93 13.27 16.15
C GLU A 144 -15.45 13.12 16.33
N ALA A 145 -16.25 13.37 15.29
CA ALA A 145 -17.69 13.19 15.32
C ALA A 145 -18.12 11.71 15.44
N CYS A 146 -17.24 10.77 15.09
CA CYS A 146 -17.50 9.34 15.14
C CYS A 146 -17.28 8.76 16.55
N ARG A 147 -16.42 9.38 17.37
CA ARG A 147 -15.89 8.84 18.64
C ARG A 147 -16.98 8.41 19.62
N ASP A 148 -18.02 9.20 19.79
CA ASP A 148 -19.03 8.96 20.84
C ASP A 148 -19.90 7.73 20.54
N CYS A 149 -20.17 7.45 19.26
CA CYS A 149 -20.96 6.30 18.83
C CYS A 149 -20.10 5.08 18.49
N HIS A 150 -18.89 5.29 17.97
CA HIS A 150 -17.94 4.27 17.49
C HIS A 150 -16.64 4.30 18.30
N SER A 151 -16.75 4.27 19.63
CA SER A 151 -15.61 4.48 20.54
C SER A 151 -14.50 3.45 20.39
N GLU A 152 -14.84 2.18 20.15
CA GLU A 152 -13.88 1.10 19.94
C GLU A 152 -13.10 1.30 18.63
N GLN A 153 -13.81 1.47 17.52
CA GLN A 153 -13.20 1.68 16.20
C GLN A 153 -12.37 2.96 16.17
N TYR A 154 -12.83 4.03 16.85
CA TYR A 154 -12.07 5.27 16.97
C TYR A 154 -10.76 5.05 17.73
N ALA A 155 -10.78 4.33 18.85
CA ALA A 155 -9.58 4.07 19.66
C ALA A 155 -8.56 3.21 18.88
N GLU A 156 -9.02 2.19 18.18
CA GLU A 156 -8.19 1.36 17.30
C GLU A 156 -7.57 2.20 16.17
N TRP A 157 -8.40 2.99 15.48
CA TRP A 157 -7.96 3.89 14.42
C TRP A 157 -6.95 4.91 14.91
N GLU A 158 -7.19 5.57 16.03
CA GLU A 158 -6.31 6.60 16.58
C GLU A 158 -4.90 6.04 16.88
N GLY A 159 -4.83 4.78 17.31
CA GLY A 159 -3.60 4.06 17.56
C GLY A 159 -2.89 3.51 16.31
N SER A 160 -3.61 3.37 15.19
CA SER A 160 -3.18 2.71 13.97
C SER A 160 -2.16 3.50 13.13
N THR A 161 -1.59 2.86 12.12
CA THR A 161 -0.71 3.52 11.15
C THR A 161 -1.43 4.58 10.31
N HIS A 162 -2.71 4.38 9.98
CA HIS A 162 -3.55 5.36 9.28
C HIS A 162 -3.86 6.58 10.15
N GLY A 163 -4.23 6.34 11.40
CA GLY A 163 -4.41 7.37 12.41
C GLY A 163 -3.10 8.07 12.80
N LYS A 164 -1.93 7.57 12.41
CA LYS A 164 -0.64 8.20 12.72
C LYS A 164 0.17 8.54 11.47
N ALA A 165 -0.46 8.51 10.30
CA ALA A 165 0.20 8.68 9.01
C ALA A 165 0.83 10.06 8.81
N GLY A 166 0.40 11.07 9.57
CA GLY A 166 0.89 12.43 9.49
C GLY A 166 0.19 13.34 10.50
N GLY A 167 0.45 14.63 10.43
CA GLY A 167 -0.21 15.62 11.29
C GLY A 167 0.54 16.94 11.39
N GLU A 168 0.10 17.75 12.34
CA GLU A 168 0.81 18.96 12.74
C GLU A 168 2.19 18.60 13.35
N PRO A 169 3.23 19.42 13.11
CA PRO A 169 4.56 19.16 13.66
C PRO A 169 4.57 19.35 15.17
N GLY A 170 5.10 18.36 15.88
CA GLY A 170 5.19 18.33 17.34
C GLY A 170 6.09 17.18 17.80
N PRO A 171 6.40 17.11 19.11
CA PRO A 171 7.34 16.12 19.64
C PRO A 171 6.87 14.67 19.46
N GLU A 172 5.55 14.45 19.33
CA GLU A 172 4.96 13.12 19.10
C GLU A 172 4.85 12.76 17.61
N THR A 173 4.95 13.73 16.71
CA THR A 173 4.72 13.53 15.26
C THR A 173 6.01 13.65 14.46
N VAL A 174 6.94 14.52 14.85
CA VAL A 174 8.25 14.69 14.20
C VAL A 174 9.22 13.64 14.74
N ILE A 175 9.66 12.74 13.86
CA ILE A 175 10.59 11.66 14.20
C ILE A 175 12.03 11.97 13.76
N ALA A 176 12.20 12.98 12.90
CA ALA A 176 13.51 13.41 12.41
C ALA A 176 14.23 14.32 13.42
N PRO A 177 15.58 14.34 13.40
CA PRO A 177 16.36 15.17 14.30
C PRO A 177 16.30 16.66 13.88
N PHE A 178 15.63 17.49 14.69
CA PHE A 178 15.62 18.95 14.59
C PHE A 178 16.48 19.60 15.69
N GLU A 179 17.71 19.09 15.81
CA GLU A 179 18.66 19.46 16.85
C GLU A 179 19.73 20.48 16.38
N GLY A 180 19.65 20.96 15.14
CA GLY A 180 20.61 21.89 14.56
C GLY A 180 21.82 21.23 13.89
N SER A 181 21.83 19.91 13.74
CA SER A 181 22.85 19.17 12.99
C SER A 181 22.74 19.50 11.49
N PRO A 182 23.81 20.03 10.85
CA PRO A 182 23.73 20.50 9.47
C PRO A 182 23.72 19.36 8.45
N ILE A 183 22.80 19.44 7.50
CA ILE A 183 22.78 18.67 6.26
C ILE A 183 23.62 19.44 5.24
N ARG A 184 24.74 18.86 4.79
CA ARG A 184 25.73 19.55 3.96
C ARG A 184 25.60 19.13 2.50
N PHE A 185 25.53 20.13 1.63
CA PHE A 185 25.61 20.02 0.18
C PHE A 185 26.88 20.73 -0.30
N ALA A 186 27.26 20.52 -1.55
CA ALA A 186 28.41 21.15 -2.18
C ALA A 186 28.27 22.69 -2.27
N ASP A 187 27.04 23.19 -2.36
CA ASP A 187 26.70 24.61 -2.57
C ASP A 187 25.71 25.18 -1.55
N ALA A 188 25.38 24.43 -0.51
CA ALA A 188 24.43 24.84 0.53
C ALA A 188 24.64 24.13 1.86
N VAL A 189 24.17 24.74 2.94
CA VAL A 189 24.00 24.09 4.25
C VAL A 189 22.53 24.21 4.65
N VAL A 190 21.91 23.09 5.01
CA VAL A 190 20.53 23.03 5.46
C VAL A 190 20.52 22.59 6.92
N THR A 191 19.94 23.39 7.81
CA THR A 191 19.94 23.14 9.25
C THR A 191 18.51 22.96 9.75
N PRO A 192 18.06 21.71 10.05
CA PRO A 192 16.81 21.44 10.73
C PRO A 192 16.94 21.76 12.23
N LEU A 193 16.11 22.66 12.73
CA LEU A 193 16.11 23.07 14.14
C LEU A 193 14.72 23.44 14.63
N VAL A 194 14.52 23.39 15.95
CA VAL A 194 13.37 24.03 16.61
C VAL A 194 13.76 25.47 16.94
N ASP A 195 12.97 26.45 16.51
CA ASP A 195 13.22 27.86 16.79
C ASP A 195 12.77 28.29 18.20
N ASP A 196 13.05 29.54 18.56
CA ASP A 196 12.74 30.10 19.89
C ASP A 196 11.23 30.14 20.18
N GLU A 197 10.38 30.08 19.15
CA GLU A 197 8.92 29.97 19.27
C GLU A 197 8.43 28.51 19.34
N GLY A 198 9.34 27.53 19.37
CA GLY A 198 9.01 26.10 19.42
C GLY A 198 8.57 25.52 18.08
N ARG A 199 8.83 26.21 16.96
CA ARG A 199 8.45 25.74 15.63
C ARG A 199 9.59 24.96 15.00
N TYR A 200 9.24 23.91 14.27
CA TYR A 200 10.18 23.14 13.47
C TYR A 200 10.51 23.91 12.18
N VAL A 201 11.79 24.14 11.90
CA VAL A 201 12.26 24.98 10.79
C VAL A 201 13.45 24.34 10.09
N PHE A 202 13.48 24.44 8.76
CA PHE A 202 14.70 24.26 7.98
C PHE A 202 15.30 25.63 7.63
N VAL A 203 16.55 25.86 8.02
CA VAL A 203 17.32 27.05 7.63
C VAL A 203 18.26 26.67 6.50
N VAL A 204 18.14 27.32 5.35
CA VAL A 204 18.97 27.04 4.16
C VAL A 204 19.90 28.21 3.89
N GLU A 205 21.20 27.95 3.98
CA GLU A 205 22.27 28.90 3.74
C GLU A 205 23.00 28.55 2.44
N ARG A 206 23.19 29.55 1.58
CA ARG A 206 23.82 29.41 0.26
C ARG A 206 24.73 30.59 0.00
N ASP A 207 25.85 30.33 -0.66
CA ASP A 207 26.86 31.36 -0.92
C ASP A 207 26.27 32.55 -1.68
N GLY A 208 26.51 33.75 -1.12
CA GLY A 208 26.06 35.02 -1.70
C GLY A 208 24.55 35.25 -1.65
N ARG A 209 23.78 34.47 -0.88
CA ARG A 209 22.33 34.66 -0.69
C ARG A 209 21.96 34.82 0.79
N PRO A 210 20.91 35.61 1.12
CA PRO A 210 20.34 35.58 2.46
C PRO A 210 19.85 34.18 2.80
N ALA A 211 19.97 33.79 4.07
CA ALA A 211 19.43 32.52 4.55
C ALA A 211 17.91 32.46 4.35
N GLU A 212 17.43 31.35 3.77
CA GLU A 212 16.01 31.06 3.58
C GLU A 212 15.51 30.23 4.77
N ARG A 213 14.31 30.53 5.28
CA ARG A 213 13.72 29.82 6.43
C ARG A 213 12.39 29.21 6.02
N PHE A 214 12.26 27.90 6.17
CA PHE A 214 11.03 27.16 5.90
C PHE A 214 10.46 26.63 7.20
N VAL A 215 9.36 27.22 7.66
CA VAL A 215 8.61 26.71 8.83
C VAL A 215 7.84 25.48 8.39
N VAL A 216 8.02 24.36 9.09
CA VAL A 216 7.27 23.14 8.84
C VAL A 216 5.81 23.39 9.25
N SER A 217 4.89 23.19 8.32
CA SER A 217 3.43 23.29 8.52
C SER A 217 2.76 21.94 8.76
N GLY A 218 3.42 20.85 8.36
CA GLY A 218 2.90 19.49 8.49
C GLY A 218 3.96 18.43 8.20
N VAL A 219 3.72 17.23 8.71
CA VAL A 219 4.55 16.03 8.47
C VAL A 219 3.72 14.88 7.94
N ILE A 220 4.35 14.07 7.10
CA ILE A 220 3.78 12.81 6.59
C ILE A 220 4.79 11.68 6.79
N GLY A 221 4.30 10.48 7.09
CA GLY A 221 5.13 9.34 7.45
C GLY A 221 5.57 9.38 8.93
N ARG A 222 5.71 8.18 9.51
CA ARG A 222 6.03 7.99 10.94
C ARG A 222 6.83 6.71 11.23
N GLY A 223 7.61 6.24 10.26
CA GLY A 223 8.51 5.11 10.49
C GLY A 223 7.85 3.73 10.69
N HIS A 224 6.61 3.53 10.23
CA HIS A 224 5.83 2.32 10.54
C HIS A 224 6.19 1.05 9.73
N MET A 225 7.21 1.10 8.89
CA MET A 225 7.59 -0.04 8.05
C MET A 225 8.67 -0.87 8.74
N VAL A 226 8.78 -2.14 8.39
CA VAL A 226 9.85 -3.01 8.91
C VAL A 226 11.06 -2.83 8.00
N GLY A 227 12.22 -2.46 8.55
CA GLY A 227 13.40 -2.19 7.71
C GLY A 227 13.16 -1.02 6.76
N GLY A 228 12.52 0.01 7.27
CA GLY A 228 12.27 1.27 6.58
C GLY A 228 11.36 2.18 7.38
N GLY A 229 11.37 3.46 7.02
CA GLY A 229 10.60 4.43 7.77
C GLY A 229 10.98 5.84 7.41
N THR A 230 10.15 6.48 6.59
CA THR A 230 10.47 7.81 6.09
C THR A 230 9.50 8.85 6.64
N GLN A 231 10.00 10.07 6.80
CA GLN A 231 9.19 11.23 7.11
C GLN A 231 9.51 12.34 6.12
N GLY A 232 8.46 12.87 5.51
CA GLY A 232 8.50 14.05 4.66
C GLY A 232 7.84 15.24 5.34
N PHE A 233 8.22 16.44 4.91
CA PHE A 233 7.84 17.69 5.55
C PHE A 233 7.17 18.63 4.56
N MET A 234 6.30 19.48 5.07
CA MET A 234 5.54 20.44 4.29
C MET A 234 5.76 21.85 4.83
N THR A 235 5.61 22.84 3.96
CA THR A 235 5.66 24.25 4.34
C THR A 235 4.62 25.06 3.58
N ARG A 236 4.02 26.03 4.27
CA ARG A 236 3.08 26.99 3.69
C ARG A 236 3.83 28.10 2.97
N HIS A 237 3.47 28.32 1.70
CA HIS A 237 4.02 29.39 0.89
C HIS A 237 3.15 30.66 0.91
N ALA A 238 3.77 31.79 0.59
CA ALA A 238 3.10 33.10 0.56
C ALA A 238 1.96 33.19 -0.45
N ASP A 239 1.97 32.35 -1.50
CA ASP A 239 0.90 32.24 -2.48
C ASP A 239 -0.29 31.40 -1.98
N GLY A 240 -0.25 30.92 -0.73
CA GLY A 240 -1.30 30.16 -0.07
C GLY A 240 -1.31 28.66 -0.37
N THR A 241 -0.31 28.15 -1.10
CA THR A 241 -0.11 26.72 -1.31
C THR A 241 0.63 26.06 -0.14
N GLU A 242 0.31 24.80 0.15
CA GLU A 242 1.17 23.91 0.94
C GLU A 242 2.07 23.13 -0.01
N ARG A 243 3.38 23.05 0.29
CA ARG A 243 4.36 22.39 -0.59
C ARG A 243 5.27 21.46 0.18
N PHE A 244 5.67 20.36 -0.45
CA PHE A 244 6.68 19.46 0.10
C PHE A 244 8.05 20.14 0.13
N LEU A 245 8.76 19.94 1.23
CA LEU A 245 10.17 20.24 1.34
C LEU A 245 10.97 19.09 0.70
N PRO A 246 12.13 19.35 0.08
CA PRO A 246 12.93 18.34 -0.59
C PRO A 246 13.76 17.47 0.37
N PHE A 247 13.56 17.58 1.67
CA PHE A 247 14.36 16.89 2.67
C PHE A 247 13.48 15.84 3.34
N ASP A 248 13.74 14.58 3.06
CA ASP A 248 13.10 13.46 3.74
C ASP A 248 14.10 12.84 4.73
N TYR A 249 13.58 12.23 5.80
CA TYR A 249 14.40 11.57 6.80
C TYR A 249 14.03 10.10 6.94
N SER A 250 15.04 9.23 7.02
CA SER A 250 14.88 7.80 7.27
C SER A 250 15.32 7.48 8.70
N THR A 251 14.40 6.98 9.53
CA THR A 251 14.71 6.62 10.92
C THR A 251 15.64 5.41 11.00
N ASP A 252 15.40 4.41 10.16
CA ASP A 252 16.10 3.13 10.25
C ASP A 252 17.55 3.23 9.78
N ALA A 253 17.81 4.12 8.82
CA ALA A 253 19.15 4.39 8.33
C ALA A 253 19.80 5.60 9.01
N ASP A 254 19.05 6.38 9.80
CA ASP A 254 19.50 7.63 10.42
C ASP A 254 20.14 8.60 9.41
N ILE A 255 19.43 8.85 8.30
CA ILE A 255 19.94 9.68 7.20
C ILE A 255 18.87 10.62 6.66
N TRP A 256 19.35 11.79 6.25
CA TRP A 256 18.62 12.69 5.37
C TRP A 256 18.83 12.29 3.92
N PHE A 257 17.75 12.30 3.15
CA PHE A 257 17.76 11.95 1.74
C PHE A 257 16.82 12.87 0.98
N CYS A 258 16.99 12.94 -0.33
CA CYS A 258 16.07 13.68 -1.19
C CYS A 258 15.77 12.90 -2.47
N ASN A 259 14.61 13.18 -3.05
CA ASN A 259 14.34 12.76 -4.42
C ASN A 259 15.24 13.57 -5.35
N THR A 260 16.09 12.89 -6.13
CA THR A 260 16.91 13.51 -7.18
C THR A 260 16.32 13.31 -8.57
N ALA A 261 15.24 12.54 -8.70
CA ALA A 261 14.50 12.40 -9.95
C ALA A 261 13.80 13.72 -10.31
N PHE A 262 13.80 14.05 -11.60
CA PHE A 262 13.23 15.31 -12.05
C PHE A 262 11.70 15.33 -11.92
N VAL A 263 11.18 16.11 -10.96
CA VAL A 263 9.72 16.29 -10.78
C VAL A 263 9.19 17.23 -11.86
N GLY A 264 8.45 16.70 -12.84
CA GLY A 264 7.60 17.52 -13.72
C GLY A 264 7.74 17.37 -15.24
N GLY A 265 8.47 16.37 -15.76
CA GLY A 265 8.38 15.96 -17.16
C GLY A 265 8.76 17.01 -18.24
N PHE A 266 9.28 18.18 -17.86
CA PHE A 266 9.79 19.18 -18.80
C PHE A 266 11.30 19.03 -18.99
N TRP A 267 11.67 18.41 -20.11
CA TRP A 267 13.05 18.31 -20.59
C TRP A 267 13.67 19.71 -20.78
N VAL A 268 14.81 19.97 -20.13
CA VAL A 268 15.63 21.15 -20.39
C VAL A 268 16.60 20.82 -21.54
N PRO A 269 16.52 21.53 -22.69
CA PRO A 269 17.46 21.32 -23.79
C PRO A 269 18.90 21.57 -23.33
N GLY A 270 19.75 20.54 -23.42
CA GLY A 270 21.19 20.63 -23.12
C GLY A 270 21.63 20.01 -21.78
N ALA A 271 20.73 19.42 -21.00
CA ALA A 271 21.09 18.62 -19.84
C ALA A 271 21.69 17.26 -20.28
N ASP A 272 22.96 17.01 -19.93
CA ASP A 272 23.65 15.76 -20.20
C ASP A 272 23.11 14.64 -19.27
N ARG A 273 22.41 13.67 -19.86
CA ARG A 273 21.84 12.50 -19.16
C ARG A 273 22.90 11.62 -18.48
N ALA A 274 24.16 11.66 -18.93
CA ALA A 274 25.25 10.89 -18.31
C ALA A 274 25.92 11.65 -17.16
N ALA A 275 25.75 12.97 -17.07
CA ALA A 275 26.32 13.82 -16.03
C ALA A 275 25.37 14.05 -14.83
N LEU A 276 24.10 13.71 -14.96
CA LEU A 276 23.12 13.85 -13.89
C LEU A 276 23.05 12.57 -13.06
N ARG A 277 23.55 12.65 -11.82
CA ARG A 277 23.05 11.82 -10.71
C ARG A 277 21.56 12.10 -10.41
N ALA A 278 21.00 13.16 -11.01
CA ALA A 278 19.64 13.67 -10.87
C ALA A 278 18.55 12.88 -11.63
N ASP A 279 18.65 11.55 -11.66
CA ASP A 279 17.56 10.65 -12.09
C ASP A 279 17.65 9.27 -11.41
N ALA A 280 18.30 9.23 -10.23
CA ALA A 280 18.58 7.99 -9.50
C ALA A 280 17.52 7.67 -8.43
N GLY A 281 16.35 8.30 -8.50
CA GLY A 281 15.29 8.14 -7.50
C GLY A 281 15.58 8.94 -6.23
N TRP A 282 15.59 8.27 -5.07
CA TRP A 282 15.87 8.89 -3.77
C TRP A 282 17.26 8.48 -3.30
N LEU A 283 18.09 9.49 -3.01
CA LEU A 283 19.47 9.31 -2.60
C LEU A 283 19.75 9.97 -1.24
N PRO A 284 20.61 9.36 -0.40
CA PRO A 284 21.15 10.03 0.76
C PRO A 284 21.83 11.35 0.34
N VAL A 285 21.64 12.40 1.12
CA VAL A 285 22.33 13.67 0.90
C VAL A 285 23.82 13.52 1.24
N THR A 286 24.69 14.04 0.38
CA THR A 286 26.15 14.04 0.60
C THR A 286 26.77 15.42 0.31
N GLU A 287 27.99 15.64 0.82
CA GLU A 287 28.71 16.92 0.63
C GLU A 287 29.08 17.19 -0.84
N GLU A 288 29.09 16.17 -1.70
CA GLU A 288 29.33 16.33 -3.13
C GLU A 288 28.07 16.65 -3.94
N MET A 289 26.89 16.45 -3.35
CA MET A 289 25.60 16.73 -3.99
C MET A 289 25.31 18.23 -3.95
N ARG A 290 24.86 18.83 -5.06
CA ARG A 290 24.32 20.19 -5.04
C ARG A 290 22.87 20.19 -4.62
N LEU A 291 22.43 21.22 -3.91
CA LEU A 291 21.05 21.33 -3.45
C LEU A 291 20.04 21.33 -4.61
N THR A 292 20.43 21.88 -5.77
CA THR A 292 19.61 21.87 -6.99
C THR A 292 19.43 20.48 -7.62
N GLU A 293 20.15 19.46 -7.14
CA GLU A 293 19.94 18.08 -7.57
C GLU A 293 18.75 17.43 -6.87
N CYS A 294 18.27 17.99 -5.75
CA CYS A 294 17.00 17.56 -5.18
C CYS A 294 15.85 18.11 -6.04
N GLY A 295 15.06 17.22 -6.65
CA GLY A 295 14.04 17.56 -7.65
C GLY A 295 12.90 18.44 -7.14
N ASP A 296 12.70 18.47 -5.83
CA ASP A 296 11.74 19.34 -5.14
C ASP A 296 12.35 20.64 -4.62
N TRP A 297 13.58 20.97 -5.01
CA TRP A 297 14.23 22.22 -4.66
C TRP A 297 14.21 23.24 -5.83
N PRO A 298 13.78 24.50 -5.60
CA PRO A 298 13.09 24.98 -4.40
C PRO A 298 11.72 24.28 -4.24
N PRO A 299 11.06 24.34 -3.07
CA PRO A 299 9.77 23.68 -2.85
C PRO A 299 8.74 23.99 -3.94
N VAL A 300 8.54 23.07 -4.87
CA VAL A 300 7.66 23.23 -6.06
C VAL A 300 6.46 22.30 -6.04
N ARG A 301 6.55 21.17 -5.35
CA ARG A 301 5.51 20.14 -5.33
C ARG A 301 4.40 20.53 -4.36
N ILE A 302 3.32 21.08 -4.92
CA ILE A 302 2.13 21.52 -4.19
C ILE A 302 1.30 20.31 -3.76
N LEU A 303 0.78 20.38 -2.54
CA LEU A 303 -0.23 19.46 -2.03
C LEU A 303 -1.64 19.96 -2.40
N GLY A 304 -2.38 19.13 -3.13
CA GLY A 304 -3.80 19.30 -3.32
C GLY A 304 -4.33 18.64 -4.59
N THR A 305 -5.64 18.75 -4.78
CA THR A 305 -6.42 18.01 -5.78
C THR A 305 -6.24 18.51 -7.21
N ASN A 306 -5.94 19.79 -7.42
CA ASN A 306 -5.84 20.37 -8.77
C ASN A 306 -4.99 19.50 -9.72
N ARG A 307 -5.53 19.09 -10.87
CA ARG A 307 -4.85 18.18 -11.82
C ARG A 307 -3.44 18.64 -12.24
N ARG A 308 -3.14 19.95 -12.18
CA ARG A 308 -1.81 20.50 -12.46
C ARG A 308 -0.77 20.12 -11.39
N PHE A 309 -1.24 19.83 -10.18
CA PHE A 309 -0.44 19.65 -8.97
C PHE A 309 -0.76 18.36 -8.21
N ALA A 310 -1.71 17.55 -8.72
CA ALA A 310 -2.17 16.31 -8.09
C ALA A 310 -1.06 15.27 -8.00
N ASN A 311 -0.67 14.93 -6.78
CA ASN A 311 0.41 13.99 -6.46
C ASN A 311 0.06 13.14 -5.23
N CYS A 312 0.25 13.71 -4.03
CA CYS A 312 0.25 12.99 -2.75
C CYS A 312 -1.06 13.10 -1.97
N GLN A 313 -1.96 14.00 -2.38
CA GLN A 313 -3.13 14.44 -1.62
C GLN A 313 -4.14 13.33 -1.32
N ASN A 314 -4.18 12.31 -2.19
CA ASN A 314 -5.10 11.19 -2.05
C ASN A 314 -4.59 10.10 -1.11
N CYS A 315 -3.30 10.11 -0.76
CA CYS A 315 -2.66 9.05 0.01
C CYS A 315 -2.07 9.56 1.34
N HIS A 316 -1.83 10.86 1.47
CA HIS A 316 -1.13 11.47 2.61
C HIS A 316 -1.91 12.63 3.23
N GLY A 317 -3.20 12.39 3.45
CA GLY A 317 -4.11 13.32 4.10
C GLY A 317 -5.56 13.00 3.76
N SER A 318 -6.48 13.70 4.43
CA SER A 318 -7.91 13.51 4.27
C SER A 318 -8.58 14.81 3.82
N GLN A 319 -9.40 14.71 2.77
CA GLN A 319 -10.15 15.81 2.16
C GLN A 319 -9.26 17.01 1.83
N VAL A 320 -8.10 16.73 1.26
CA VAL A 320 -7.12 17.74 0.88
C VAL A 320 -7.55 18.39 -0.44
N GLU A 321 -7.65 19.71 -0.49
CA GLU A 321 -8.02 20.48 -1.67
C GLU A 321 -7.07 21.66 -1.89
N VAL A 322 -6.84 22.02 -3.16
CA VAL A 322 -6.16 23.27 -3.51
C VAL A 322 -6.91 24.01 -4.60
N GLU A 323 -7.28 25.26 -4.31
CA GLU A 323 -8.06 26.09 -5.22
C GLU A 323 -7.42 27.47 -5.37
N TYR A 324 -7.43 28.03 -6.58
CA TYR A 324 -7.10 29.43 -6.78
C TYR A 324 -8.33 30.28 -6.44
N ARG A 325 -8.19 31.23 -5.51
CA ARG A 325 -9.24 32.16 -5.06
C ARG A 325 -9.05 33.51 -5.77
N PRO A 326 -9.78 33.83 -6.85
CA PRO A 326 -9.59 35.06 -7.61
C PRO A 326 -9.73 36.33 -6.75
N GLU A 327 -10.65 36.31 -5.80
CA GLU A 327 -10.93 37.39 -4.85
C GLU A 327 -9.78 37.65 -3.87
N LEU A 328 -8.91 36.66 -3.63
CA LEU A 328 -7.72 36.79 -2.80
C LEU A 328 -6.43 36.91 -3.64
N ALA A 329 -6.53 36.79 -4.96
CA ALA A 329 -5.41 36.70 -5.90
C ALA A 329 -4.32 35.69 -5.47
N ARG A 330 -4.73 34.57 -4.86
CA ARG A 330 -3.82 33.54 -4.34
C ARG A 330 -4.48 32.16 -4.35
N TYR A 331 -3.68 31.12 -4.16
CA TYR A 331 -4.18 29.79 -3.87
C TYR A 331 -4.61 29.66 -2.40
N GLU A 332 -5.40 28.64 -2.14
CA GLU A 332 -5.76 28.21 -0.81
C GLU A 332 -5.73 26.68 -0.78
N THR A 333 -4.76 26.12 -0.05
CA THR A 333 -4.76 24.70 0.31
C THR A 333 -5.56 24.49 1.61
N ARG A 334 -6.51 23.56 1.58
CA ARG A 334 -7.32 23.13 2.73
C ARG A 334 -7.21 21.62 2.90
N PHE A 335 -7.33 21.13 4.12
CA PHE A 335 -7.47 19.70 4.41
C PHE A 335 -8.09 19.54 5.80
N THR A 336 -8.76 18.41 6.03
CA THR A 336 -9.28 18.08 7.37
C THR A 336 -8.13 17.69 8.30
N THR A 337 -7.22 16.85 7.81
CA THR A 337 -6.05 16.37 8.55
C THR A 337 -5.04 15.74 7.59
N LEU A 338 -3.77 15.65 7.99
CA LEU A 338 -2.74 14.86 7.29
C LEU A 338 -2.73 13.37 7.71
N ARG A 339 -3.65 12.97 8.60
CA ARG A 339 -3.97 11.58 8.92
C ARG A 339 -4.89 10.98 7.84
N ILE A 340 -5.02 9.66 7.79
CA ILE A 340 -6.08 8.99 7.01
C ILE A 340 -7.28 8.79 7.93
N ASN A 341 -8.32 9.62 7.78
CA ASN A 341 -9.47 9.68 8.67
C ASN A 341 -10.58 8.69 8.29
N CYS A 342 -11.63 8.62 9.11
CA CYS A 342 -12.76 7.69 8.91
C CYS A 342 -13.44 7.90 7.55
N GLU A 343 -13.58 9.15 7.14
CA GLU A 343 -14.31 9.57 5.94
C GLU A 343 -13.51 9.33 4.65
N SER A 344 -12.21 9.03 4.75
CA SER A 344 -11.40 8.57 3.62
C SER A 344 -11.75 7.15 3.15
N CYS A 345 -12.29 6.31 4.05
CA CYS A 345 -12.77 4.97 3.72
C CYS A 345 -14.30 4.89 3.61
N HIS A 346 -15.01 5.56 4.50
CA HIS A 346 -16.48 5.49 4.54
C HIS A 346 -17.18 6.51 3.65
N GLY A 347 -16.49 7.60 3.28
CA GLY A 347 -17.08 8.74 2.57
C GLY A 347 -17.60 9.85 3.49
N PRO A 348 -18.22 10.90 2.92
CA PRO A 348 -18.68 12.08 3.67
C PRO A 348 -19.80 11.73 4.66
N ALA A 349 -19.57 11.96 5.95
CA ALA A 349 -20.40 11.45 7.04
C ALA A 349 -21.32 12.48 7.69
N GLN A 350 -21.33 13.75 7.26
CA GLN A 350 -22.15 14.78 7.92
C GLN A 350 -23.64 14.41 7.99
N ALA A 351 -24.21 13.92 6.88
CA ALA A 351 -25.60 13.49 6.84
C ALA A 351 -25.87 12.31 7.80
N HIS A 352 -24.90 11.39 7.94
CA HIS A 352 -24.97 10.28 8.88
C HIS A 352 -24.98 10.77 10.33
N VAL A 353 -24.05 11.66 10.68
CA VAL A 353 -23.93 12.22 12.03
C VAL A 353 -25.20 12.99 12.41
N GLU A 354 -25.76 13.78 11.49
CA GLU A 354 -27.01 14.50 11.73
C GLU A 354 -28.21 13.57 11.92
N TRP A 355 -28.29 12.50 11.12
CA TRP A 355 -29.33 11.48 11.27
C TRP A 355 -29.22 10.77 12.64
N ALA A 356 -28.01 10.36 13.03
CA ALA A 356 -27.76 9.69 14.29
C ALA A 356 -28.13 10.59 15.48
N ARG A 357 -27.74 11.87 15.43
CA ARG A 357 -28.07 12.87 16.48
C ARG A 357 -29.57 13.13 16.62
N ARG A 358 -30.36 12.95 15.57
CA ARG A 358 -31.83 13.05 15.61
C ARG A 358 -32.50 11.78 16.16
N GLY A 359 -31.74 10.82 16.68
CA GLY A 359 -32.24 9.60 17.31
C GLY A 359 -32.31 8.39 16.38
N GLY A 360 -31.63 8.41 15.23
CA GLY A 360 -31.49 7.25 14.34
C GLY A 360 -32.81 6.71 13.76
N GLY A 361 -33.83 7.56 13.66
CA GLY A 361 -35.17 7.17 13.20
C GLY A 361 -35.20 6.68 11.74
N ALA A 362 -36.25 5.90 11.41
CA ALA A 362 -36.48 5.35 10.08
C ALA A 362 -36.33 6.44 9.00
N VAL A 363 -35.48 6.15 8.02
CA VAL A 363 -35.35 7.02 6.86
C VAL A 363 -36.45 6.63 5.88
N GLY A 364 -37.55 7.37 5.98
CA GLY A 364 -38.68 7.23 5.06
C GLY A 364 -40.00 7.24 5.82
N GLY A 365 -40.96 8.00 5.29
CA GLY A 365 -42.35 7.93 5.71
C GLY A 365 -42.89 6.49 5.67
N GLN A 366 -43.98 6.28 6.40
CA GLN A 366 -44.65 5.00 6.60
C GLN A 366 -44.63 4.08 5.37
N GLY A 367 -43.72 3.10 5.37
CA GLY A 367 -43.62 2.09 4.32
C GLY A 367 -42.24 1.42 4.28
N ALA A 368 -42.18 0.17 4.74
CA ALA A 368 -41.23 -0.92 4.46
C ALA A 368 -39.69 -0.69 4.39
N ASP A 369 -39.15 0.52 4.52
CA ASP A 369 -37.72 0.82 4.45
C ASP A 369 -37.15 1.14 5.85
N SER A 370 -37.18 0.16 6.75
CA SER A 370 -36.43 0.19 8.01
C SER A 370 -35.30 -0.83 7.96
N GLY A 371 -34.05 -0.37 8.11
CA GLY A 371 -32.86 -1.23 8.12
C GLY A 371 -31.66 -0.62 7.39
N GLU A 372 -30.59 -1.39 7.30
CA GLU A 372 -29.31 -1.03 6.66
C GLU A 372 -29.49 -0.50 5.22
N ALA A 373 -30.42 -1.07 4.44
CA ALA A 373 -30.74 -0.62 3.09
C ALA A 373 -31.35 0.80 3.01
N ALA A 374 -31.99 1.28 4.09
CA ALA A 374 -32.47 2.66 4.20
C ALA A 374 -31.35 3.59 4.69
N LEU A 375 -30.43 3.10 5.52
CA LEU A 375 -29.21 3.79 5.95
C LEU A 375 -28.25 4.03 4.77
N THR A 376 -27.93 3.01 3.97
CA THR A 376 -27.07 3.14 2.78
C THR A 376 -27.64 4.12 1.76
N ARG A 377 -28.97 4.14 1.56
CA ARG A 377 -29.65 5.07 0.65
C ARG A 377 -29.72 6.51 1.17
N SER A 378 -29.71 6.70 2.48
CA SER A 378 -29.94 8.01 3.11
C SER A 378 -28.69 8.71 3.61
N THR A 379 -27.68 7.94 4.02
CA THR A 379 -26.42 8.47 4.56
C THR A 379 -25.22 8.19 3.66
N ARG A 380 -25.37 7.35 2.62
CA ARG A 380 -24.30 7.03 1.65
C ARG A 380 -22.99 6.50 2.28
N LEU A 381 -23.06 5.83 3.43
CA LEU A 381 -21.90 5.18 4.09
C LEU A 381 -22.13 3.66 4.17
N PRO A 382 -21.78 2.87 3.14
CA PRO A 382 -21.83 1.42 3.24
C PRO A 382 -20.77 0.91 4.22
N SER A 383 -21.08 -0.18 4.91
CA SER A 383 -20.08 -0.92 5.69
C SER A 383 -19.21 -1.76 4.75
N LEU A 384 -17.91 -1.85 5.03
CA LEU A 384 -16.95 -2.55 4.15
C LEU A 384 -17.24 -4.05 4.00
N ASP A 385 -17.88 -4.66 5.00
CA ASP A 385 -18.32 -6.07 4.98
C ASP A 385 -19.48 -6.34 4.02
N THR A 386 -20.24 -5.31 3.62
CA THR A 386 -21.34 -5.42 2.65
C THR A 386 -20.90 -5.22 1.21
N LEU A 387 -19.64 -4.82 0.99
CA LEU A 387 -19.10 -4.59 -0.34
C LEU A 387 -18.75 -5.91 -1.01
N ASP A 388 -18.98 -6.00 -2.32
CA ASP A 388 -18.37 -7.05 -3.12
C ASP A 388 -16.84 -6.88 -3.20
N THR A 389 -16.16 -7.90 -3.71
CA THR A 389 -14.69 -7.95 -3.75
C THR A 389 -14.11 -6.72 -4.44
N ASP A 390 -14.65 -6.31 -5.59
CA ASP A 390 -14.11 -5.19 -6.36
C ASP A 390 -14.37 -3.86 -5.66
N ALA A 391 -15.56 -3.66 -5.08
CA ALA A 391 -15.90 -2.46 -4.32
C ALA A 391 -15.06 -2.32 -3.05
N SER A 392 -14.81 -3.44 -2.33
CA SER A 392 -13.95 -3.47 -1.15
C SER A 392 -12.49 -3.12 -1.50
N LEU A 393 -11.96 -3.71 -2.57
CA LEU A 393 -10.62 -3.38 -3.07
C LEU A 393 -10.52 -1.93 -3.55
N ALA A 394 -11.57 -1.39 -4.19
CA ALA A 394 -11.59 -0.01 -4.65
C ALA A 394 -11.40 0.99 -3.50
N VAL A 395 -11.97 0.74 -2.33
CA VAL A 395 -11.74 1.61 -1.14
C VAL A 395 -10.26 1.72 -0.83
N CYS A 396 -9.54 0.60 -0.85
CA CYS A 396 -8.11 0.52 -0.51
C CYS A 396 -7.23 1.09 -1.63
N PHE A 397 -7.58 0.82 -2.90
CA PHE A 397 -6.86 1.31 -4.08
C PHE A 397 -7.00 2.82 -4.31
N GLN A 398 -7.81 3.52 -3.52
CA GLN A 398 -7.68 4.97 -3.40
C GLN A 398 -6.30 5.40 -2.89
N CYS A 399 -5.57 4.55 -2.17
CA CYS A 399 -4.22 4.90 -1.68
C CYS A 399 -3.18 3.84 -2.06
N HIS A 400 -3.55 2.56 -1.94
CA HIS A 400 -2.65 1.42 -2.08
C HIS A 400 -2.53 0.93 -3.53
N ALA A 401 -2.48 1.87 -4.48
CA ALA A 401 -2.35 1.58 -5.89
C ALA A 401 -1.55 2.64 -6.66
N LEU A 402 -0.83 2.20 -7.69
CA LEU A 402 -0.51 3.08 -8.81
C LEU A 402 -1.80 3.41 -9.55
N LYS A 403 -2.10 4.69 -9.61
CA LYS A 403 -3.31 5.19 -10.24
C LYS A 403 -3.07 6.52 -10.92
N ARG A 404 -3.83 6.75 -11.97
CA ARG A 404 -3.97 8.06 -12.60
C ARG A 404 -5.33 8.63 -12.21
N ALA A 405 -5.38 9.82 -11.63
CA ALA A 405 -6.63 10.55 -11.49
C ALA A 405 -7.21 10.82 -12.89
N VAL A 406 -8.47 10.45 -13.11
CA VAL A 406 -9.23 10.72 -14.34
C VAL A 406 -10.12 11.97 -14.13
N GLY A 407 -10.40 12.30 -12.87
CA GLY A 407 -11.08 13.50 -12.35
C GLY A 407 -10.15 14.60 -11.81
N ASP A 408 -10.73 15.56 -11.08
CA ASP A 408 -9.99 16.60 -10.34
C ASP A 408 -9.37 16.05 -9.04
N GLY A 409 -9.42 14.74 -8.82
CA GLY A 409 -8.56 13.98 -7.91
C GLY A 409 -8.86 14.10 -6.42
N GLY A 410 -10.11 14.33 -5.99
CA GLY A 410 -10.59 14.28 -4.59
C GLY A 410 -10.97 12.88 -4.05
N PRO A 411 -11.27 12.75 -2.73
CA PRO A 411 -11.72 11.49 -2.13
C PRO A 411 -12.98 10.92 -2.81
N GLY A 412 -12.93 9.70 -3.34
CA GLY A 412 -14.04 9.13 -4.12
C GLY A 412 -14.13 9.57 -5.59
N ASP A 413 -13.13 10.31 -6.10
CA ASP A 413 -13.04 10.62 -7.54
C ASP A 413 -12.65 9.42 -8.39
N ASP A 414 -13.04 9.47 -9.66
CA ASP A 414 -12.64 8.49 -10.67
C ASP A 414 -11.12 8.49 -10.86
N TYR A 415 -10.50 7.35 -10.55
CA TYR A 415 -9.12 7.05 -10.88
C TYR A 415 -9.06 5.80 -11.76
N SER A 416 -8.03 5.71 -12.58
CA SER A 416 -7.74 4.53 -13.39
C SER A 416 -6.51 3.82 -12.86
N LEU A 417 -6.68 2.51 -12.61
CA LEU A 417 -5.59 1.58 -12.34
C LEU A 417 -4.90 1.09 -13.63
N GLY A 418 -5.57 1.22 -14.78
CA GLY A 418 -5.05 0.78 -16.07
C GLY A 418 -4.18 1.81 -16.79
N LEU A 419 -4.46 3.11 -16.63
CA LEU A 419 -3.68 4.16 -17.28
C LEU A 419 -2.18 4.16 -16.92
N PRO A 420 -1.75 3.84 -15.69
CA PRO A 420 -0.33 3.67 -15.37
C PRO A 420 0.39 2.58 -16.19
N LEU A 421 -0.33 1.63 -16.80
CA LEU A 421 0.26 0.63 -17.71
C LEU A 421 0.67 1.24 -19.06
N ILE A 422 0.16 2.43 -19.39
CA ILE A 422 0.39 3.13 -20.65
C ILE A 422 1.34 4.30 -20.36
N GLY A 423 2.65 4.08 -20.43
CA GLY A 423 3.65 5.13 -20.12
C GLY A 423 5.04 4.57 -19.82
N ASP A 424 5.82 5.28 -19.00
CA ASP A 424 7.23 5.01 -18.66
C ASP A 424 7.46 3.76 -17.76
N SER A 425 6.57 2.77 -17.86
CA SER A 425 6.59 1.45 -17.19
C SER A 425 6.96 1.47 -15.70
N PRO A 426 6.04 1.84 -14.80
CA PRO A 426 6.24 1.74 -13.35
C PRO A 426 6.22 0.29 -12.81
N TYR A 427 6.50 -0.68 -13.68
CA TYR A 427 6.41 -2.12 -13.44
C TYR A 427 7.71 -2.81 -13.83
N LEU A 428 8.08 -3.83 -13.05
CA LEU A 428 9.09 -4.83 -13.38
C LEU A 428 8.64 -5.69 -14.56
N PRO A 429 9.56 -6.40 -15.25
CA PRO A 429 9.23 -7.25 -16.40
C PRO A 429 8.16 -8.32 -16.17
N ASP A 430 7.92 -8.70 -14.91
CA ASP A 430 6.92 -9.69 -14.53
C ASP A 430 5.60 -9.10 -14.01
N GLY A 431 5.45 -7.77 -14.10
CA GLY A 431 4.23 -7.05 -13.72
C GLY A 431 4.15 -6.65 -12.24
N ARG A 432 5.15 -6.98 -11.41
CA ARG A 432 5.29 -6.38 -10.08
C ARG A 432 5.58 -4.88 -10.20
N ILE A 433 5.18 -4.09 -9.21
CA ILE A 433 5.38 -2.64 -9.24
C ILE A 433 6.83 -2.29 -8.85
N ALA A 434 7.43 -1.35 -9.59
CA ALA A 434 8.80 -0.89 -9.40
C ALA A 434 8.90 0.46 -8.65
N THR A 435 7.76 1.05 -8.27
CA THR A 435 7.63 2.39 -7.67
C THR A 435 6.60 2.38 -6.51
N PHE A 436 6.15 3.57 -6.07
CA PHE A 436 5.25 3.72 -4.93
C PHE A 436 3.82 3.29 -5.27
N GLY A 437 3.17 2.53 -4.39
CA GLY A 437 1.82 1.99 -4.59
C GLY A 437 1.88 0.58 -5.17
N TYR A 438 2.11 -0.41 -4.29
CA TYR A 438 2.52 -1.79 -4.64
C TYR A 438 1.43 -2.84 -4.44
N GLN A 439 0.42 -2.58 -3.59
CA GLN A 439 -0.53 -3.63 -3.21
C GLN A 439 -1.59 -3.94 -4.27
N GLN A 440 -1.74 -3.12 -5.32
CA GLN A 440 -2.65 -3.42 -6.42
C GLN A 440 -2.29 -4.67 -7.21
N THR A 441 -1.07 -5.21 -7.05
CA THR A 441 -0.73 -6.54 -7.57
C THR A 441 -1.59 -7.65 -6.99
N HIS A 442 -2.33 -7.41 -5.90
CA HIS A 442 -3.37 -8.32 -5.41
C HIS A 442 -4.40 -8.68 -6.49
N ARG A 443 -4.69 -7.76 -7.43
CA ARG A 443 -5.57 -8.04 -8.59
C ARG A 443 -5.02 -9.10 -9.55
N SER A 444 -3.73 -9.40 -9.46
CA SER A 444 -3.07 -10.45 -10.23
C SER A 444 -2.91 -11.75 -9.43
N SER A 445 -3.26 -11.77 -8.14
CA SER A 445 -3.13 -12.94 -7.28
C SER A 445 -4.18 -14.01 -7.61
N ALA A 446 -3.84 -15.28 -7.37
CA ALA A 446 -4.81 -16.36 -7.47
C ALA A 446 -5.97 -16.20 -6.46
N CYS A 447 -5.70 -15.58 -5.31
CA CYS A 447 -6.68 -15.29 -4.26
C CYS A 447 -7.81 -14.37 -4.74
N TYR A 448 -7.47 -13.39 -5.60
CA TYR A 448 -8.44 -12.52 -6.26
C TYR A 448 -9.04 -13.16 -7.51
N LEU A 449 -8.20 -13.68 -8.42
CA LEU A 449 -8.64 -14.16 -9.74
C LEU A 449 -9.56 -15.39 -9.67
N PHE A 450 -9.35 -16.25 -8.66
CA PHE A 450 -10.09 -17.50 -8.48
C PHE A 450 -10.84 -17.57 -7.14
N GLY A 451 -10.82 -16.49 -6.37
CA GLY A 451 -11.48 -16.38 -5.07
C GLY A 451 -12.29 -15.10 -4.94
N SER A 452 -12.53 -14.69 -3.69
CA SER A 452 -13.21 -13.44 -3.34
C SER A 452 -12.41 -12.63 -2.32
N MET A 453 -11.12 -12.92 -2.20
CA MET A 453 -10.22 -12.34 -1.20
C MET A 453 -10.06 -10.83 -1.41
N THR A 454 -10.26 -10.08 -0.35
CA THR A 454 -10.11 -8.63 -0.23
C THR A 454 -8.97 -8.28 0.71
N CYS A 455 -8.66 -6.99 0.86
CA CYS A 455 -7.66 -6.54 1.84
C CYS A 455 -8.08 -6.85 3.28
N VAL A 456 -9.39 -6.76 3.57
CA VAL A 456 -9.91 -6.87 4.93
C VAL A 456 -10.00 -8.33 5.42
N ASP A 457 -9.76 -9.31 4.57
CA ASP A 457 -9.68 -10.71 5.00
C ASP A 457 -8.39 -11.00 5.78
N CYS A 458 -7.34 -10.19 5.57
CA CYS A 458 -6.06 -10.31 6.30
C CYS A 458 -5.75 -9.08 7.17
N HIS A 459 -6.30 -7.92 6.83
CA HIS A 459 -6.06 -6.67 7.56
C HIS A 459 -7.30 -6.20 8.30
N ASP A 460 -7.11 -5.81 9.55
CA ASP A 460 -8.15 -5.08 10.27
C ASP A 460 -8.15 -3.61 9.84
N PRO A 461 -9.26 -3.06 9.32
CA PRO A 461 -9.27 -1.72 8.75
C PRO A 461 -9.14 -0.59 9.78
N HIS A 462 -9.47 -0.83 11.06
CA HIS A 462 -9.39 0.20 12.10
C HIS A 462 -8.04 0.15 12.81
N SER A 463 -7.68 -0.99 13.38
CA SER A 463 -6.42 -1.15 14.11
C SER A 463 -5.19 -1.19 13.18
N GLN A 464 -5.40 -1.50 11.89
CA GLN A 464 -4.34 -1.83 10.93
C GLN A 464 -3.49 -3.05 11.37
N GLY A 465 -4.05 -3.85 12.28
CA GLY A 465 -3.52 -5.14 12.69
C GLY A 465 -3.75 -6.22 11.63
N TYR A 466 -3.28 -7.42 11.95
CA TYR A 466 -3.41 -8.60 11.10
C TYR A 466 -4.44 -9.54 11.69
N ARG A 467 -5.23 -10.17 10.82
CA ARG A 467 -6.27 -11.12 11.21
C ARG A 467 -6.33 -12.29 10.25
N ASP A 468 -6.95 -13.38 10.70
CA ASP A 468 -7.34 -14.47 9.80
C ASP A 468 -8.68 -14.16 9.12
N VAL A 469 -9.06 -15.03 8.18
CA VAL A 469 -10.33 -14.91 7.42
C VAL A 469 -11.58 -15.05 8.28
N PHE A 470 -11.44 -15.42 9.56
CA PHE A 470 -12.54 -15.48 10.53
C PHE A 470 -12.60 -14.24 11.43
N GLY A 471 -11.68 -13.28 11.24
CA GLY A 471 -11.58 -12.05 12.00
C GLY A 471 -10.80 -12.16 13.31
N ASN A 472 -10.13 -13.28 13.59
CA ASN A 472 -9.31 -13.41 14.78
C ASN A 472 -8.00 -12.64 14.62
N ALA A 473 -7.65 -11.83 15.62
CA ALA A 473 -6.38 -11.11 15.62
C ALA A 473 -5.18 -12.06 15.63
N LEU A 474 -4.18 -11.75 14.80
CA LEU A 474 -2.94 -12.50 14.67
C LEU A 474 -1.77 -11.74 15.30
N GLN A 475 -0.67 -12.45 15.59
CA GLN A 475 0.48 -11.85 16.28
C GLN A 475 1.18 -10.77 15.44
N GLY A 476 1.07 -10.86 14.12
CA GLY A 476 1.57 -9.84 13.22
C GLY A 476 1.66 -10.31 11.78
N ARG A 477 2.34 -9.51 10.97
CA ARG A 477 2.41 -9.66 9.50
C ARG A 477 3.05 -10.94 8.99
N PHE A 478 3.80 -11.65 9.83
CA PHE A 478 4.49 -12.90 9.49
C PHE A 478 3.79 -14.14 10.09
N ASP A 479 2.61 -13.94 10.69
CA ASP A 479 1.82 -15.04 11.22
C ASP A 479 1.15 -15.81 10.06
N ASP A 480 1.42 -17.11 9.98
CA ASP A 480 0.87 -17.99 8.94
C ASP A 480 -0.65 -18.19 9.07
N GLY A 481 -1.28 -17.74 10.17
CA GLY A 481 -2.73 -17.67 10.33
C GLY A 481 -3.44 -16.96 9.18
N GLN A 482 -2.77 -15.96 8.57
CA GLN A 482 -3.26 -15.22 7.40
C GLN A 482 -3.48 -16.12 6.17
N CYS A 483 -2.73 -17.22 6.06
CA CYS A 483 -2.77 -18.14 4.93
C CYS A 483 -3.54 -19.41 5.27
N THR A 484 -3.31 -19.95 6.47
CA THR A 484 -3.78 -21.28 6.88
C THR A 484 -5.28 -21.37 7.11
N GLY A 485 -5.98 -20.25 7.31
CA GLY A 485 -7.45 -20.20 7.33
C GLY A 485 -8.10 -20.74 6.04
N CYS A 486 -7.46 -20.50 4.90
CA CYS A 486 -7.88 -21.04 3.59
C CYS A 486 -7.05 -22.27 3.16
N HIS A 487 -5.79 -22.33 3.57
CA HIS A 487 -4.84 -23.39 3.22
C HIS A 487 -4.68 -24.46 4.30
N ALA A 488 -5.80 -24.91 4.90
CA ALA A 488 -5.80 -25.83 6.04
C ALA A 488 -5.02 -27.14 5.78
N ALA A 489 -5.11 -27.69 4.56
CA ALA A 489 -4.37 -28.91 4.21
C ALA A 489 -2.84 -28.72 4.21
N ILE A 490 -2.36 -27.52 3.89
CA ILE A 490 -0.92 -27.20 3.97
C ILE A 490 -0.52 -27.00 5.44
N ALA A 491 -1.41 -26.41 6.25
CA ALA A 491 -1.19 -26.16 7.67
C ALA A 491 -0.96 -27.45 8.49
N GLU A 492 -1.44 -28.61 8.02
CA GLU A 492 -1.21 -29.90 8.68
C GLU A 492 0.26 -30.34 8.67
N ALA A 493 1.04 -29.91 7.68
CA ALA A 493 2.45 -30.29 7.53
C ALA A 493 3.24 -29.21 6.75
N PRO A 494 3.41 -28.01 7.31
CA PRO A 494 4.02 -26.87 6.60
C PRO A 494 5.46 -27.15 6.18
N GLU A 495 6.22 -27.94 6.92
CA GLU A 495 7.61 -28.28 6.58
C GLU A 495 7.71 -29.15 5.32
N ARG A 496 6.67 -29.93 5.00
CA ARG A 496 6.60 -30.69 3.74
C ARG A 496 6.36 -29.80 2.53
N HIS A 497 5.80 -28.62 2.75
CA HIS A 497 5.53 -27.64 1.72
C HIS A 497 6.69 -26.65 1.57
N SER A 498 7.17 -26.09 2.68
CA SER A 498 8.25 -25.10 2.68
C SER A 498 9.64 -25.71 2.50
N PHE A 499 9.81 -26.99 2.83
CA PHE A 499 11.11 -27.67 2.89
C PHE A 499 12.11 -27.02 3.87
N HIS A 500 11.63 -26.13 4.74
CA HIS A 500 12.42 -25.47 5.77
C HIS A 500 12.10 -26.08 7.16
N PRO A 501 13.07 -26.07 8.10
CA PRO A 501 12.81 -26.50 9.46
C PRO A 501 11.68 -25.70 10.11
N ALA A 502 10.84 -26.39 10.90
CA ALA A 502 9.76 -25.78 11.66
C ALA A 502 10.24 -24.56 12.47
N GLY A 503 9.50 -23.46 12.42
CA GLY A 503 9.82 -22.23 13.13
C GLY A 503 11.03 -21.45 12.60
N SER A 504 11.67 -21.90 11.52
CA SER A 504 12.71 -21.10 10.86
C SER A 504 12.10 -19.95 10.05
N PRO A 505 12.83 -18.84 9.82
CA PRO A 505 12.33 -17.74 8.99
C PRO A 505 11.93 -18.17 7.56
N GLY A 506 12.56 -19.21 7.02
CA GLY A 506 12.22 -19.76 5.70
C GLY A 506 10.94 -20.60 5.70
N ALA A 507 10.44 -21.04 6.86
CA ALA A 507 9.21 -21.81 6.95
C ALA A 507 7.93 -20.96 6.89
N ALA A 508 8.03 -19.65 7.16
CA ALA A 508 6.88 -18.74 7.10
C ALA A 508 6.40 -18.57 5.66
N CYS A 509 5.09 -18.65 5.44
CA CYS A 509 4.45 -18.57 4.13
C CYS A 509 4.80 -17.25 3.42
N THR A 510 4.80 -16.15 4.16
CA THR A 510 5.12 -14.80 3.64
C THR A 510 6.55 -14.67 3.15
N SER A 511 7.50 -15.48 3.64
CA SER A 511 8.90 -15.41 3.20
C SER A 511 9.07 -15.77 1.73
N CYS A 512 8.21 -16.66 1.22
CA CYS A 512 8.25 -17.14 -0.15
C CYS A 512 7.15 -16.52 -1.02
N HIS A 513 5.92 -16.46 -0.52
CA HIS A 513 4.76 -16.03 -1.31
C HIS A 513 4.52 -14.51 -1.28
N MET A 514 4.99 -13.81 -0.23
CA MET A 514 4.86 -12.37 -0.10
C MET A 514 6.21 -11.72 0.26
N PRO A 515 7.27 -12.00 -0.50
CA PRO A 515 8.63 -11.62 -0.11
C PRO A 515 8.74 -10.11 0.03
N TYR A 516 9.50 -9.67 1.04
CA TYR A 516 9.78 -8.26 1.26
C TYR A 516 10.75 -7.75 0.19
N MET A 517 10.28 -6.85 -0.68
CA MET A 517 11.05 -6.31 -1.80
C MET A 517 11.48 -4.88 -1.48
N GLN A 518 12.79 -4.61 -1.56
CA GLN A 518 13.33 -3.26 -1.53
C GLN A 518 12.78 -2.49 -2.73
N HIS A 519 12.31 -1.28 -2.48
CA HIS A 519 11.77 -0.41 -3.50
C HIS A 519 12.85 0.05 -4.48
N PRO A 520 12.75 -0.24 -5.80
CA PRO A 520 13.84 0.03 -6.75
C PRO A 520 14.30 1.50 -6.84
N GLU A 521 13.39 2.46 -6.69
CA GLU A 521 13.75 3.89 -6.71
C GLU A 521 14.44 4.36 -5.42
N LEU A 522 14.47 3.53 -4.38
CA LEU A 522 15.29 3.73 -3.19
C LEU A 522 16.44 2.73 -3.23
N THR A 523 17.67 3.23 -3.34
CA THR A 523 18.86 2.37 -3.27
C THR A 523 18.90 1.55 -1.97
N ASP A 524 19.73 0.50 -1.91
CA ASP A 524 19.92 -0.30 -0.68
C ASP A 524 20.42 0.53 0.53
N ASN A 525 20.83 1.79 0.33
CA ASN A 525 21.23 2.72 1.38
C ASN A 525 20.04 3.29 2.18
N ILE A 526 18.83 3.27 1.61
CA ILE A 526 17.61 3.71 2.28
C ILE A 526 16.66 2.51 2.34
N PRO A 527 16.71 1.72 3.43
CA PRO A 527 15.82 0.58 3.60
C PRO A 527 14.36 1.02 3.46
N TYR A 528 13.67 0.41 2.51
CA TYR A 528 12.27 0.66 2.19
C TYR A 528 11.69 -0.59 1.54
N GLY A 529 11.72 -1.68 2.31
CA GLY A 529 11.15 -2.95 1.91
C GLY A 529 9.64 -2.99 2.08
N ARG A 530 8.93 -3.71 1.21
CA ARG A 530 7.49 -3.98 1.37
C ARG A 530 7.11 -5.36 0.86
N SER A 531 6.11 -5.99 1.47
CA SER A 531 5.62 -7.32 1.05
C SER A 531 4.98 -7.25 -0.33
N ASP A 532 5.35 -8.19 -1.19
CA ASP A 532 4.67 -8.39 -2.46
C ASP A 532 3.26 -8.97 -2.26
N HIS A 533 2.26 -8.38 -2.90
CA HIS A 533 0.87 -8.82 -2.87
C HIS A 533 0.44 -9.50 -4.17
N THR A 534 1.36 -9.87 -5.07
CA THR A 534 1.03 -10.88 -6.11
C THR A 534 0.68 -12.23 -5.48
N ILE A 535 1.18 -12.50 -4.27
CA ILE A 535 1.01 -13.76 -3.52
C ILE A 535 1.38 -14.95 -4.41
N SER A 536 2.47 -14.82 -5.16
CA SER A 536 2.83 -15.74 -6.23
C SER A 536 3.51 -17.00 -5.72
N ILE A 537 3.45 -18.08 -6.49
CA ILE A 537 4.28 -19.26 -6.26
C ILE A 537 5.71 -18.90 -6.71
N PRO A 538 6.74 -19.07 -5.85
CA PRO A 538 8.12 -18.73 -6.21
C PRO A 538 8.59 -19.46 -7.47
N ARG A 539 9.18 -18.72 -8.42
CA ARG A 539 9.73 -19.26 -9.67
C ARG A 539 11.15 -18.75 -9.88
N PRO A 540 12.15 -19.26 -9.13
CA PRO A 540 13.50 -18.71 -9.15
C PRO A 540 14.15 -18.70 -10.54
N GLY A 541 13.84 -19.66 -11.41
CA GLY A 541 14.39 -19.70 -12.78
C GLY A 541 13.82 -18.60 -13.67
N THR A 542 12.51 -18.36 -13.61
CA THR A 542 11.89 -17.25 -14.34
C THR A 542 12.35 -15.91 -13.79
N ASP A 543 12.48 -15.77 -12.47
CA ASP A 543 13.04 -14.56 -11.86
C ASP A 543 14.46 -14.29 -12.38
N GLU A 544 15.34 -15.29 -12.40
CA GLU A 544 16.71 -15.17 -12.91
C GLU A 544 16.75 -14.80 -14.40
N GLU A 545 15.94 -15.45 -15.25
CA GLU A 545 15.81 -15.13 -16.68
C GLU A 545 15.37 -13.68 -16.94
N LEU A 546 14.55 -13.12 -16.05
CA LEU A 546 14.08 -11.74 -16.10
C LEU A 546 15.01 -10.74 -15.38
N GLY A 547 16.13 -11.20 -14.82
CA GLY A 547 17.05 -10.37 -14.03
C GLY A 547 16.49 -9.91 -12.69
N LEU A 548 15.49 -10.61 -12.15
CA LEU A 548 14.81 -10.31 -10.89
C LEU A 548 15.40 -11.10 -9.73
N ARG A 549 15.38 -10.50 -8.54
CA ARG A 549 15.76 -11.19 -7.31
C ARG A 549 14.59 -12.03 -6.77
N SER A 550 14.71 -13.35 -6.94
CA SER A 550 13.72 -14.32 -6.45
C SER A 550 13.59 -14.34 -4.93
N ALA A 551 12.48 -14.88 -4.42
CA ALA A 551 12.29 -15.10 -2.98
C ALA A 551 13.41 -15.95 -2.37
N CYS A 552 13.85 -17.01 -3.09
CA CYS A 552 14.93 -17.89 -2.65
C CYS A 552 16.28 -17.17 -2.58
N ALA A 553 16.63 -16.38 -3.61
CA ALA A 553 17.90 -15.66 -3.70
C ALA A 553 18.06 -14.54 -2.64
N ARG A 554 17.02 -14.23 -1.86
CA ARG A 554 17.11 -13.32 -0.72
C ARG A 554 17.94 -13.91 0.42
N CYS A 555 17.76 -15.21 0.67
CA CYS A 555 18.49 -15.97 1.70
C CYS A 555 19.64 -16.80 1.10
N HIS A 556 19.46 -17.34 -0.10
CA HIS A 556 20.41 -18.24 -0.77
C HIS A 556 21.28 -17.50 -1.80
N ARG A 557 22.00 -16.45 -1.37
CA ARG A 557 22.73 -15.53 -2.27
C ARG A 557 23.86 -16.18 -3.07
N GLU A 558 24.40 -17.28 -2.55
CA GLU A 558 25.55 -17.99 -3.13
C GLU A 558 25.12 -19.22 -3.96
N MET A 559 23.82 -19.47 -4.08
CA MET A 559 23.29 -20.60 -4.83
C MET A 559 22.78 -20.12 -6.19
N SER A 560 23.15 -20.85 -7.25
CA SER A 560 22.49 -20.71 -8.55
C SER A 560 21.11 -21.36 -8.51
N VAL A 561 20.24 -20.96 -9.44
CA VAL A 561 18.97 -21.66 -9.65
C VAL A 561 19.18 -23.06 -10.25
N ALA A 562 20.27 -23.22 -11.00
CA ALA A 562 20.67 -24.45 -11.68
C ALA A 562 21.07 -25.60 -10.75
#